data_AF-A0A8T0TF37-F1
#
_entry.id   AF-A0A8T0TF37-F1
#
_cell.length_a   1.000
_cell.length_b   1.000
_cell.length_c   1.000
_cell.angle_alpha   90.00
_cell.angle_beta   90.00
_cell.angle_gamma   90.00
#
_symmetry.space_group_name_H-M   'P 1'
#
loop_
_entity.id
_entity.type
_entity.pdbx_description
1 polymer ?
#
loop_
_entity_poly.entity_id
_entity_poly.type
_entity_poly.pdbx_seq_one_letter_code
_entity_poly.pdbx_strand_id
1 'polypeptide(L)'
;MRASRPCRLALLLLAVAAAAGGHDFRRDFDVVWGEGNARFRDGGREVELSLDERTGARLQSKQRYLFGRFDLEIKLVAGESAGTITSFYICSGGARHDEVDFEFLGNASGEPYLLHTNIFSDGRGEREQQFVLWFDPTAGFHTYSILWNPHNVILYIDGVPIRVFRDNAARGVPFPARQPAHVFASIWDAEDWATQGGRVKTDWASAPFVAAYRRYNVSTTACVWDEGGGRARCPPAASWMARRMDWWSWMTLSWVRMNYMVYDYCDDRRRFPHGAPPECDIPIGRS
;
A
#
# COMPACT_ATOMS: atom_id res chain seq x y z
N MET A 1 -30.79 20.87 63.00
CA MET A 1 -29.76 20.35 62.07
C MET A 1 -30.44 19.30 61.18
N ARG A 2 -30.84 19.66 59.95
CA ARG A 2 -31.50 18.75 59.00
C ARG A 2 -30.44 18.18 58.07
N ALA A 3 -30.24 16.86 58.10
CA ALA A 3 -29.32 16.16 57.22
C ALA A 3 -29.95 16.00 55.83
N SER A 4 -29.36 16.65 54.82
CA SER A 4 -29.70 16.49 53.41
C SER A 4 -29.14 15.15 52.90
N ARG A 5 -30.02 14.27 52.39
CA ARG A 5 -29.62 13.04 51.69
C ARG A 5 -29.22 13.40 50.25
N PRO A 6 -28.08 12.92 49.72
CA PRO A 6 -27.70 13.18 48.34
C PRO A 6 -28.57 12.35 47.39
N CYS A 7 -29.20 13.05 46.44
CA CYS A 7 -29.90 12.47 45.30
C CYS A 7 -28.87 11.79 44.38
N ARG A 8 -28.88 10.45 44.32
CA ARG A 8 -28.05 9.70 43.38
C ARG A 8 -28.77 9.68 42.02
N LEU A 9 -28.39 10.61 41.15
CA LEU A 9 -28.76 10.57 39.74
C LEU A 9 -28.02 9.39 39.09
N ALA A 10 -28.73 8.31 38.78
CA ALA A 10 -28.17 7.22 37.99
C ALA A 10 -28.06 7.67 36.53
N LEU A 11 -26.83 7.96 36.08
CA LEU A 11 -26.54 8.19 34.67
C LEU A 11 -26.70 6.84 33.94
N LEU A 12 -27.81 6.65 33.24
CA LEU A 12 -27.94 5.59 32.24
C LEU A 12 -27.06 5.96 31.04
N LEU A 13 -25.86 5.39 31.00
CA LEU A 13 -25.03 5.34 29.80
C LEU A 13 -25.73 4.44 28.78
N LEU A 14 -26.56 5.04 27.93
CA LEU A 14 -26.97 4.43 26.67
C LEU A 14 -25.71 4.31 25.80
N ALA A 15 -25.08 3.15 25.88
CA ALA A 15 -24.10 2.73 24.88
C ALA A 15 -24.84 2.62 23.55
N VAL A 16 -24.77 3.66 22.73
CA VAL A 16 -25.07 3.54 21.31
C VAL A 16 -24.00 2.62 20.76
N ALA A 17 -24.30 1.33 20.66
CA ALA A 17 -23.55 0.44 19.80
C ALA A 17 -23.74 0.99 18.39
N ALA A 18 -22.78 1.81 17.94
CA ALA A 18 -22.60 2.02 16.52
C ALA A 18 -22.53 0.62 15.92
N ALA A 19 -23.46 0.30 15.01
CA ALA A 19 -23.36 -0.91 14.23
C ALA A 19 -22.09 -0.80 13.38
N ALA A 20 -20.96 -1.19 13.95
CA ALA A 20 -19.75 -1.45 13.22
C ALA A 20 -20.05 -2.69 12.39
N GLY A 21 -20.60 -2.49 11.18
CA GLY A 21 -20.51 -3.50 10.13
C GLY A 21 -19.03 -3.77 9.94
N GLY A 22 -18.52 -4.82 10.60
CA GLY A 22 -17.08 -5.08 10.69
C GLY A 22 -16.42 -5.16 9.33
N HIS A 23 -15.13 -4.82 9.29
CA HIS A 23 -14.28 -5.06 8.12
C HIS A 23 -14.23 -6.57 7.85
N ASP A 24 -14.44 -6.97 6.61
CA ASP A 24 -14.40 -8.38 6.20
C ASP A 24 -13.83 -8.46 4.78
N PHE A 25 -12.64 -9.02 4.65
CA PHE A 25 -11.99 -9.22 3.36
C PHE A 25 -12.85 -10.05 2.41
N ARG A 26 -13.69 -10.98 2.89
CA ARG A 26 -14.61 -11.74 2.01
C ARG A 26 -15.69 -10.88 1.39
N ARG A 27 -16.05 -9.77 2.03
CA ARG A 27 -17.00 -8.81 1.47
C ARG A 27 -16.31 -7.92 0.43
N ASP A 28 -15.09 -7.50 0.73
CA ASP A 28 -14.43 -6.41 0.01
C ASP A 28 -13.48 -6.90 -1.11
N PHE A 29 -13.02 -8.16 -1.07
CA PHE A 29 -12.10 -8.78 -2.03
C PHE A 29 -12.60 -10.14 -2.54
N ASP A 30 -12.16 -10.50 -3.74
CA ASP A 30 -12.17 -11.85 -4.30
C ASP A 30 -10.76 -12.45 -4.24
N VAL A 31 -10.67 -13.77 -4.06
CA VAL A 31 -9.42 -14.51 -4.27
C VAL A 31 -9.33 -14.85 -5.74
N VAL A 32 -8.47 -14.14 -6.48
CA VAL A 32 -8.35 -14.28 -7.94
C VAL A 32 -7.24 -15.24 -8.36
N TRP A 33 -6.38 -15.65 -7.41
CA TRP A 33 -5.36 -16.66 -7.62
C TRP A 33 -5.06 -17.40 -6.31
N GLY A 34 -4.80 -18.71 -6.40
CA GLY A 34 -4.34 -19.50 -5.25
C GLY A 34 -5.34 -19.60 -4.10
N GLU A 35 -6.59 -19.98 -4.39
CA GLU A 35 -7.67 -20.05 -3.38
C GLU A 35 -7.29 -20.86 -2.13
N GLY A 36 -6.61 -22.00 -2.30
CA GLY A 36 -6.13 -22.83 -1.20
C GLY A 36 -5.08 -22.16 -0.30
N ASN A 37 -4.46 -21.07 -0.78
CA ASN A 37 -3.39 -20.33 -0.13
C ASN A 37 -3.90 -18.98 0.44
N ALA A 38 -5.21 -18.76 0.47
CA ALA A 38 -5.83 -17.61 1.13
C ALA A 38 -6.65 -18.05 2.35
N ARG A 39 -6.12 -17.79 3.55
CA ARG A 39 -6.75 -18.20 4.82
C ARG A 39 -7.28 -17.00 5.59
N PHE A 40 -8.60 -16.84 5.57
CA PHE A 40 -9.30 -15.80 6.32
C PHE A 40 -9.46 -16.16 7.80
N ARG A 41 -9.06 -15.24 8.69
CA ARG A 41 -9.10 -15.35 10.15
C ARG A 41 -10.10 -14.37 10.75
N ASP A 42 -10.45 -14.53 12.02
CA ASP A 42 -11.20 -13.55 12.81
C ASP A 42 -12.50 -13.06 12.16
N GLY A 43 -13.27 -14.00 11.60
CA GLY A 43 -14.50 -13.67 10.88
C GLY A 43 -14.26 -12.84 9.61
N GLY A 44 -13.07 -12.92 9.02
CA GLY A 44 -12.68 -12.20 7.81
C GLY A 44 -11.99 -10.86 8.05
N ARG A 45 -11.71 -10.46 9.29
CA ARG A 45 -10.99 -9.20 9.60
C ARG A 45 -9.50 -9.25 9.24
N GLU A 46 -8.94 -10.44 9.12
CA GLU A 46 -7.57 -10.71 8.75
C GLU A 46 -7.54 -11.83 7.70
N VAL A 47 -6.58 -11.77 6.80
CA VAL A 47 -6.32 -12.80 5.80
C VAL A 47 -4.83 -13.07 5.73
N GLU A 48 -4.47 -14.35 5.81
CA GLU A 48 -3.12 -14.86 5.59
C GLU A 48 -3.03 -15.34 4.14
N LEU A 49 -2.08 -14.81 3.38
CA LEU A 49 -1.74 -15.32 2.06
C LEU A 49 -0.44 -16.13 2.17
N SER A 50 -0.43 -17.34 1.60
CA SER A 50 0.73 -18.22 1.63
C SER A 50 1.32 -18.50 0.26
N LEU A 51 2.62 -18.80 0.26
CA LEU A 51 3.37 -19.24 -0.90
C LEU A 51 4.06 -20.57 -0.58
N ASP A 52 3.90 -21.54 -1.48
CA ASP A 52 4.60 -22.82 -1.50
C ASP A 52 5.03 -23.14 -2.94
N GLU A 53 5.72 -24.27 -3.13
CA GLU A 53 6.26 -24.70 -4.44
C GLU A 53 5.21 -24.79 -5.55
N ARG A 54 3.92 -24.88 -5.21
CA ARG A 54 2.83 -25.05 -6.17
C ARG A 54 2.26 -23.71 -6.59
N THR A 55 2.03 -22.79 -5.65
CA THR A 55 1.41 -21.49 -5.95
C THR A 55 1.58 -20.48 -4.82
N GLY A 56 1.56 -19.20 -5.20
CA GLY A 56 1.22 -18.09 -4.30
C GLY A 56 -0.28 -17.84 -4.21
N ALA A 57 -0.67 -16.66 -3.74
CA ALA A 57 -2.07 -16.22 -3.68
C ALA A 57 -2.22 -14.73 -4.01
N ARG A 58 -3.37 -14.35 -4.57
CA ARG A 58 -3.69 -12.95 -4.90
C ARG A 58 -5.15 -12.63 -4.58
N LEU A 59 -5.34 -11.53 -3.86
CA LEU A 59 -6.62 -10.88 -3.64
C LEU A 59 -6.79 -9.70 -4.60
N GLN A 60 -8.02 -9.47 -5.04
CA GLN A 60 -8.42 -8.31 -5.84
C GLN A 60 -9.69 -7.70 -5.23
N SER A 61 -9.73 -6.37 -5.06
CA SER A 61 -10.93 -5.71 -4.55
C SER A 61 -12.10 -5.93 -5.49
N LYS A 62 -13.30 -6.16 -4.97
CA LYS A 62 -14.49 -6.34 -5.82
C LYS A 62 -14.86 -5.06 -6.58
N GLN A 63 -14.63 -3.92 -5.92
CA GLN A 63 -14.86 -2.61 -6.50
C GLN A 63 -13.60 -2.09 -7.18
N ARG A 64 -13.81 -1.26 -8.21
CA ARG A 64 -12.80 -0.37 -8.78
C ARG A 64 -12.94 1.02 -8.19
N TYR A 65 -11.84 1.75 -8.17
CA TYR A 65 -11.77 3.08 -7.61
C TYR A 65 -11.08 4.03 -8.59
N LEU A 66 -11.51 5.28 -8.61
CA LEU A 66 -10.77 6.35 -9.25
C LEU A 66 -10.51 7.40 -8.19
N PHE A 67 -9.28 7.39 -7.67
CA PHE A 67 -8.84 8.09 -6.46
C PHE A 67 -9.35 7.48 -5.14
N GLY A 68 -8.49 7.54 -4.13
CA GLY A 68 -8.75 7.07 -2.78
C GLY A 68 -7.50 7.10 -1.90
N ARG A 69 -7.71 6.93 -0.59
CA ARG A 69 -6.69 6.48 0.35
C ARG A 69 -7.00 5.04 0.75
N PHE A 70 -6.05 4.17 0.44
CA PHE A 70 -6.09 2.74 0.72
C PHE A 70 -5.09 2.45 1.82
N ASP A 71 -5.58 2.10 3.00
CA ASP A 71 -4.77 1.73 4.15
C ASP A 71 -4.89 0.21 4.37
N LEU A 72 -3.75 -0.44 4.56
CA LEU A 72 -3.67 -1.87 4.83
C LEU A 72 -2.62 -2.13 5.91
N GLU A 73 -3.00 -2.84 6.97
CA GLU A 73 -2.04 -3.32 7.95
C GLU A 73 -1.44 -4.64 7.45
N ILE A 74 -0.13 -4.70 7.30
CA ILE A 74 0.60 -5.86 6.76
C ILE A 74 1.65 -6.31 7.76
N LYS A 75 1.75 -7.62 7.96
CA LYS A 75 2.86 -8.28 8.66
C LYS A 75 3.51 -9.27 7.69
N LEU A 76 4.82 -9.11 7.48
CA LEU A 76 5.57 -9.86 6.47
C LEU A 76 5.98 -11.25 6.95
N VAL A 77 6.52 -12.05 6.03
CA VAL A 77 7.02 -13.41 6.28
C VAL A 77 8.19 -13.33 7.27
N ALA A 78 8.12 -14.09 8.36
CA ALA A 78 9.19 -14.16 9.34
C ALA A 78 10.25 -15.21 8.97
N GLY A 79 11.49 -14.99 9.37
CA GLY A 79 12.59 -15.93 9.13
C GLY A 79 13.09 -15.89 7.69
N GLU A 80 13.25 -17.07 7.09
CA GLU A 80 13.72 -17.21 5.70
C GLU A 80 12.63 -16.78 4.74
N SER A 81 12.92 -15.80 3.88
CA SER A 81 11.96 -15.23 2.93
C SER A 81 12.61 -14.85 1.61
N ALA A 82 13.87 -15.24 1.36
CA ALA A 82 14.55 -14.94 0.11
C ALA A 82 13.74 -15.46 -1.09
N GLY A 83 13.81 -14.70 -2.18
CA GLY A 83 13.07 -14.92 -3.42
C GLY A 83 11.58 -14.59 -3.36
N THR A 84 10.99 -14.37 -2.19
CA THR A 84 9.56 -14.04 -2.07
C THR A 84 9.28 -12.55 -2.22
N ILE A 85 8.12 -12.22 -2.80
CA ILE A 85 7.54 -10.87 -2.76
C ILE A 85 6.15 -10.93 -2.14
N THR A 86 5.97 -10.12 -1.10
CA THR A 86 4.64 -9.75 -0.58
C THR A 86 4.28 -8.40 -1.20
N SER A 87 3.06 -8.19 -1.70
CA SER A 87 2.69 -6.93 -2.35
C SER A 87 1.35 -6.36 -1.92
N PHE A 88 1.25 -5.03 -2.00
CA PHE A 88 0.04 -4.24 -1.87
C PHE A 88 0.07 -3.13 -2.91
N TYR A 89 -0.86 -3.15 -3.85
CA TYR A 89 -0.80 -2.25 -5.00
C TYR A 89 -2.19 -1.90 -5.52
N ILE A 90 -2.25 -0.86 -6.35
CA ILE A 90 -3.43 -0.58 -7.18
C ILE A 90 -3.04 -0.76 -8.65
N CYS A 91 -3.93 -1.32 -9.47
CA CYS A 91 -3.68 -1.47 -10.91
C CYS A 91 -4.98 -1.34 -11.71
N SER A 92 -4.94 -0.61 -12.83
CA SER A 92 -6.08 -0.47 -13.75
C SER A 92 -6.21 -1.61 -14.77
N GLY A 93 -5.16 -2.40 -14.96
CA GLY A 93 -5.09 -3.50 -15.92
C GLY A 93 -4.90 -3.05 -17.38
N GLY A 94 -4.46 -3.99 -18.23
CA GLY A 94 -4.21 -3.76 -19.66
C GLY A 94 -2.78 -3.27 -19.96
N ALA A 95 -2.46 -3.12 -21.25
CA ALA A 95 -1.10 -2.79 -21.70
C ALA A 95 -0.66 -1.35 -21.35
N ARG A 96 -1.62 -0.43 -21.18
CA ARG A 96 -1.37 0.97 -20.81
C ARG A 96 -1.87 1.26 -19.39
N HIS A 97 -1.73 0.28 -18.50
CA HIS A 97 -2.25 0.39 -17.14
C HIS A 97 -1.58 1.52 -16.35
N ASP A 98 -2.34 2.01 -15.38
CA ASP A 98 -1.86 2.81 -14.27
C ASP A 98 -1.67 1.88 -13.07
N GLU A 99 -0.55 1.97 -12.37
CA GLU A 99 -0.24 1.10 -11.22
C GLU A 99 0.65 1.81 -10.19
N VAL A 100 0.47 1.47 -8.92
CA VAL A 100 1.23 2.03 -7.78
C VAL A 100 1.50 0.92 -6.79
N ASP A 101 2.77 0.69 -6.50
CA ASP A 101 3.22 -0.55 -5.85
C ASP A 101 3.89 -0.32 -4.50
N PHE A 102 3.52 -1.16 -3.54
CA PHE A 102 4.41 -1.64 -2.50
C PHE A 102 4.74 -3.10 -2.76
N GLU A 103 6.03 -3.40 -2.89
CA GLU A 103 6.56 -4.75 -3.01
C GLU A 103 7.62 -4.95 -1.92
N PHE A 104 7.40 -5.91 -1.04
CA PHE A 104 8.33 -6.25 0.03
C PHE A 104 9.16 -7.44 -0.42
N LEU A 105 10.42 -7.17 -0.75
CA LEU A 105 11.38 -8.15 -1.20
C LEU A 105 11.93 -8.86 0.03
N GLY A 106 11.61 -10.14 0.16
CA GLY A 106 12.11 -10.98 1.24
C GLY A 106 13.61 -11.21 1.13
N ASN A 107 14.19 -11.71 2.21
CA ASN A 107 15.63 -11.87 2.35
C ASN A 107 15.97 -13.10 3.20
N ALA A 108 17.25 -13.46 3.19
CA ALA A 108 17.79 -14.52 4.02
C ALA A 108 17.54 -14.22 5.51
N SER A 109 17.38 -15.28 6.31
CA SER A 109 17.16 -15.14 7.76
C SER A 109 18.19 -14.22 8.42
N GLY A 110 17.71 -13.16 9.08
CA GLY A 110 18.54 -12.17 9.79
C GLY A 110 18.99 -10.97 8.94
N GLU A 111 18.77 -11.01 7.63
CA GLU A 111 19.01 -9.87 6.74
C GLU A 111 17.74 -8.98 6.63
N PRO A 112 17.88 -7.67 6.38
CA PRO A 112 16.75 -6.77 6.33
C PRO A 112 15.88 -7.01 5.10
N TYR A 113 14.57 -6.84 5.28
CA TYR A 113 13.63 -6.66 4.16
C TYR A 113 13.97 -5.41 3.36
N LEU A 114 13.68 -5.45 2.06
CA LEU A 114 13.73 -4.28 1.21
C LEU A 114 12.33 -3.94 0.72
N LEU A 115 11.87 -2.73 1.03
CA LEU A 115 10.64 -2.21 0.45
C LEU A 115 10.96 -1.58 -0.90
N HIS A 116 10.35 -2.10 -1.95
CA HIS A 116 10.37 -1.59 -3.30
C HIS A 116 9.04 -0.87 -3.59
N THR A 117 9.12 0.28 -4.24
CA THR A 117 7.94 1.01 -4.72
C THR A 117 8.11 1.33 -6.18
N ASN A 118 7.03 1.23 -6.96
CA ASN A 118 7.02 1.62 -8.36
C ASN A 118 5.72 2.35 -8.70
N ILE A 119 5.75 3.11 -9.80
CA ILE A 119 4.59 3.85 -10.28
C ILE A 119 4.56 3.74 -11.80
N PHE A 120 3.54 3.08 -12.32
CA PHE A 120 3.20 3.03 -13.73
C PHE A 120 2.13 4.07 -14.04
N SER A 121 2.31 4.76 -15.16
CA SER A 121 1.30 5.66 -15.70
C SER A 121 1.30 5.53 -17.20
N ASP A 122 0.13 5.24 -17.76
CA ASP A 122 -0.03 4.97 -19.19
C ASP A 122 0.87 3.82 -19.71
N GLY A 123 1.05 2.78 -18.89
CA GLY A 123 1.93 1.63 -19.17
C GLY A 123 3.42 1.91 -19.05
N ARG A 124 3.81 3.12 -18.65
CA ARG A 124 5.22 3.49 -18.43
C ARG A 124 5.52 3.40 -16.95
N GLY A 125 6.31 2.40 -16.54
CA GLY A 125 6.87 2.27 -15.20
C GLY A 125 8.26 2.85 -15.12
N GLU A 126 9.22 2.04 -14.67
CA GLU A 126 10.64 2.39 -14.55
C GLU A 126 10.95 3.46 -13.51
N ARG A 127 10.15 3.49 -12.44
CA ARG A 127 10.23 4.48 -11.37
C ARG A 127 10.50 3.82 -10.03
N GLU A 128 11.39 2.85 -10.00
CA GLU A 128 11.65 2.07 -8.80
C GLU A 128 12.35 2.93 -7.73
N GLN A 129 11.90 2.82 -6.48
CA GLN A 129 12.62 3.34 -5.32
C GLN A 129 12.64 2.25 -4.25
N GLN A 130 13.79 2.03 -3.62
CA GLN A 130 13.95 1.00 -2.61
C GLN A 130 14.39 1.58 -1.27
N PHE A 131 13.85 1.03 -0.19
CA PHE A 131 14.07 1.46 1.18
C PHE A 131 14.32 0.28 2.11
N VAL A 132 15.28 0.39 3.01
CA VAL A 132 15.30 -0.43 4.24
C VAL A 132 14.31 0.16 5.24
N LEU A 133 13.72 -0.68 6.10
CA LEU A 133 12.73 -0.23 7.07
C LEU A 133 13.38 0.10 8.43
N TRP A 134 12.85 1.09 9.14
CA TRP A 134 13.32 1.49 10.48
C TRP A 134 12.76 0.61 11.62
N PHE A 135 12.19 -0.54 11.27
CA PHE A 135 11.61 -1.54 12.16
C PHE A 135 11.69 -2.91 11.50
N ASP A 136 11.48 -3.97 12.28
CA ASP A 136 11.29 -5.33 11.76
C ASP A 136 9.84 -5.52 11.30
N PRO A 137 9.55 -5.61 9.99
CA PRO A 137 8.20 -5.71 9.46
C PRO A 137 7.56 -7.10 9.64
N THR A 138 8.30 -8.07 10.19
CA THR A 138 7.84 -9.44 10.47
C THR A 138 7.33 -9.59 11.91
N ALA A 139 7.82 -8.74 12.82
CA ALA A 139 7.52 -8.79 14.25
C ALA A 139 6.09 -8.32 14.59
N GLY A 140 5.50 -7.49 13.74
CA GLY A 140 4.20 -6.88 13.99
C GLY A 140 3.54 -6.33 12.73
N PHE A 141 2.28 -5.91 12.86
CA PHE A 141 1.57 -5.24 11.78
C PHE A 141 1.95 -3.77 11.72
N HIS A 142 2.25 -3.30 10.52
CA HIS A 142 2.47 -1.89 10.21
C HIS A 142 1.48 -1.44 9.13
N THR A 143 1.08 -0.16 9.16
CA THR A 143 0.13 0.40 8.19
C THR A 143 0.87 0.90 6.97
N TYR A 144 0.51 0.37 5.80
CA TYR A 144 0.99 0.87 4.50
C TYR A 144 -0.16 1.55 3.80
N SER A 145 0.09 2.75 3.29
CA SER A 145 -0.97 3.59 2.71
C SER A 145 -0.62 4.07 1.32
N ILE A 146 -1.57 3.90 0.39
CA ILE A 146 -1.56 4.57 -0.91
C ILE A 146 -2.60 5.68 -0.86
N LEU A 147 -2.16 6.94 -0.82
CA LEU A 147 -3.02 8.09 -1.07
C LEU A 147 -2.90 8.48 -2.54
N TRP A 148 -3.97 8.29 -3.29
CA TRP A 148 -4.07 8.60 -4.71
C TRP A 148 -5.20 9.58 -4.96
N ASN A 149 -4.86 10.80 -5.41
CA ASN A 149 -5.82 11.85 -5.72
C ASN A 149 -5.43 12.59 -7.01
N PRO A 150 -6.24 13.55 -7.51
CA PRO A 150 -5.96 14.28 -8.75
C PRO A 150 -4.68 15.13 -8.76
N HIS A 151 -3.94 15.19 -7.65
CA HIS A 151 -2.76 16.05 -7.51
C HIS A 151 -1.49 15.25 -7.27
N ASN A 152 -1.59 14.10 -6.60
CA ASN A 152 -0.45 13.31 -6.20
C ASN A 152 -0.84 11.87 -5.84
N VAL A 153 0.15 11.00 -5.97
CA VAL A 153 0.25 9.73 -5.26
C VAL A 153 1.24 9.94 -4.12
N ILE A 154 0.85 9.66 -2.88
CA ILE A 154 1.75 9.64 -1.72
C ILE A 154 1.70 8.27 -1.07
N LEU A 155 2.87 7.69 -0.85
CA LEU A 155 3.06 6.43 -0.15
C LEU A 155 3.47 6.70 1.29
N TYR A 156 2.81 6.03 2.24
CA TYR A 156 3.13 6.14 3.65
C TYR A 156 3.41 4.79 4.29
N ILE A 157 4.23 4.83 5.33
CA ILE A 157 4.39 3.76 6.32
C ILE A 157 4.07 4.37 7.70
N ASP A 158 3.06 3.84 8.39
CA ASP A 158 2.59 4.34 9.69
C ASP A 158 2.35 5.86 9.73
N GLY A 159 1.84 6.41 8.62
CA GLY A 159 1.59 7.85 8.46
C GLY A 159 2.83 8.70 8.12
N VAL A 160 4.02 8.10 8.04
CA VAL A 160 5.27 8.74 7.58
C VAL A 160 5.33 8.69 6.04
N PRO A 161 5.36 9.83 5.33
CA PRO A 161 5.48 9.82 3.87
C PRO A 161 6.88 9.35 3.46
N ILE A 162 6.94 8.33 2.61
CA ILE A 162 8.21 7.78 2.10
C ILE A 162 8.46 8.15 0.64
N ARG A 163 7.39 8.49 -0.10
CA ARG A 163 7.46 8.82 -1.53
C ARG A 163 6.27 9.66 -1.93
N VAL A 164 6.49 10.61 -2.83
CA VAL A 164 5.44 11.38 -3.51
C VAL A 164 5.70 11.43 -4.99
N PHE A 165 4.64 11.23 -5.79
CA PHE A 165 4.63 11.43 -7.23
C PHE A 165 3.52 12.41 -7.56
N ARG A 166 3.89 13.60 -8.02
CA ARG A 166 2.95 14.68 -8.33
C ARG A 166 2.43 14.56 -9.75
N ASP A 167 1.20 15.02 -9.98
CA ASP A 167 0.71 15.24 -11.33
C ASP A 167 1.57 16.33 -12.01
N ASN A 168 2.35 15.90 -13.00
CA ASN A 168 3.17 16.74 -13.86
C ASN A 168 2.77 16.57 -15.33
N ALA A 169 1.50 16.27 -15.62
CA ALA A 169 1.00 16.10 -16.98
C ALA A 169 1.28 17.34 -17.87
N ALA A 170 1.25 18.54 -17.29
CA ALA A 170 1.61 19.78 -17.99
C ALA A 170 3.09 19.84 -18.44
N ARG A 171 3.97 19.01 -17.84
CA ARG A 171 5.39 18.84 -18.20
C ARG A 171 5.61 17.55 -19.02
N GLY A 172 4.55 16.91 -19.50
CA GLY A 172 4.62 15.70 -20.34
C GLY A 172 4.82 14.39 -19.57
N VAL A 173 4.74 14.40 -18.24
CA VAL A 173 4.82 13.18 -17.42
C VAL A 173 3.41 12.62 -17.21
N PRO A 174 3.09 11.40 -17.68
CA PRO A 174 1.80 10.78 -17.41
C PRO A 174 1.53 10.62 -15.91
N PHE A 175 0.28 10.77 -15.50
CA PHE A 175 -0.18 10.61 -14.13
C PHE A 175 -1.44 9.73 -14.12
N PRO A 176 -1.65 8.85 -13.11
CA PRO A 176 -2.78 7.93 -13.10
C PRO A 176 -4.06 8.67 -12.74
N ALA A 177 -4.61 9.45 -13.68
CA ALA A 177 -5.73 10.37 -13.38
C ALA A 177 -7.09 9.88 -13.92
N ARG A 178 -7.09 8.83 -14.74
CA ARG A 178 -8.23 8.54 -15.63
C ARG A 178 -8.70 7.10 -15.59
N GLN A 179 -7.84 6.15 -15.22
CA GLN A 179 -8.16 4.73 -15.30
C GLN A 179 -8.59 4.22 -13.92
N PRO A 180 -9.83 3.72 -13.76
CA PRO A 180 -10.25 3.12 -12.51
C PRO A 180 -9.43 1.86 -12.21
N ALA A 181 -8.97 1.71 -10.97
CA ALA A 181 -8.07 0.64 -10.55
C ALA A 181 -8.71 -0.24 -9.49
N HIS A 182 -8.34 -1.52 -9.51
CA HIS A 182 -8.56 -2.42 -8.37
C HIS A 182 -7.41 -2.29 -7.38
N VAL A 183 -7.69 -2.62 -6.13
CA VAL A 183 -6.68 -2.83 -5.08
C VAL A 183 -6.32 -4.31 -5.04
N PHE A 184 -5.04 -4.61 -4.90
CA PHE A 184 -4.53 -5.97 -4.86
C PHE A 184 -3.64 -6.19 -3.64
N ALA A 185 -3.64 -7.43 -3.15
CA ALA A 185 -2.68 -7.93 -2.18
C ALA A 185 -2.22 -9.32 -2.63
N SER A 186 -0.92 -9.61 -2.58
CA SER A 186 -0.44 -10.91 -3.06
C SER A 186 0.84 -11.38 -2.39
N ILE A 187 1.12 -12.68 -2.51
CA ILE A 187 2.43 -13.25 -2.23
C ILE A 187 2.80 -14.17 -3.39
N TRP A 188 4.03 -14.05 -3.89
CA TRP A 188 4.50 -14.79 -5.06
C TRP A 188 6.02 -14.94 -5.06
N ASP A 189 6.49 -15.91 -5.84
CA ASP A 189 7.91 -16.19 -6.03
C ASP A 189 8.50 -15.32 -7.15
N ALA A 190 9.60 -14.67 -6.84
CA ALA A 190 10.32 -13.73 -7.69
C ALA A 190 11.84 -13.95 -7.57
N GLU A 191 12.26 -15.20 -7.37
CA GLU A 191 13.65 -15.59 -7.10
C GLU A 191 14.66 -15.13 -8.17
N ASP A 192 14.20 -14.77 -9.36
CA ASP A 192 15.04 -14.24 -10.44
C ASP A 192 15.55 -12.82 -10.18
N TRP A 193 14.94 -12.06 -9.26
CA TRP A 193 15.35 -10.68 -9.02
C TRP A 193 15.14 -10.16 -7.59
N ALA A 194 14.20 -10.73 -6.81
CA ALA A 194 13.76 -10.16 -5.54
C ALA A 194 14.89 -9.99 -4.52
N THR A 195 15.67 -11.04 -4.27
CA THR A 195 16.68 -11.01 -3.21
C THR A 195 18.08 -10.84 -3.79
N GLN A 196 18.68 -9.69 -3.50
CA GLN A 196 20.04 -9.34 -3.93
C GLN A 196 20.23 -9.45 -5.45
N GLY A 197 19.23 -8.97 -6.21
CA GLY A 197 19.22 -9.04 -7.67
C GLY A 197 19.10 -10.46 -8.21
N GLY A 198 18.44 -11.36 -7.47
CA GLY A 198 18.21 -12.75 -7.87
C GLY A 198 19.34 -13.72 -7.51
N ARG A 199 20.37 -13.25 -6.78
CA ARG A 199 21.51 -14.09 -6.36
C ARG A 199 21.11 -15.14 -5.33
N VAL A 200 20.17 -14.81 -4.44
CA VAL A 200 19.66 -15.72 -3.42
C VAL A 200 18.28 -16.20 -3.85
N LYS A 201 18.14 -17.52 -4.00
CA LYS A 201 16.93 -18.19 -4.49
C LYS A 201 16.00 -18.56 -3.34
N THR A 202 14.76 -18.88 -3.67
CA THR A 202 13.76 -19.31 -2.69
C THR A 202 14.16 -20.67 -2.12
N ASP A 203 14.32 -20.76 -0.79
CA ASP A 203 14.49 -22.04 -0.11
C ASP A 203 13.12 -22.65 0.20
N TRP A 204 12.63 -23.47 -0.72
CA TRP A 204 11.32 -24.11 -0.60
C TRP A 204 11.17 -25.05 0.60
N ALA A 205 12.28 -25.50 1.23
CA ALA A 205 12.22 -26.24 2.49
C ALA A 205 11.68 -25.38 3.65
N SER A 206 11.73 -24.05 3.52
CA SER A 206 11.18 -23.08 4.46
C SER A 206 9.70 -22.74 4.20
N ALA A 207 9.08 -23.29 3.15
CA ALA A 207 7.67 -23.11 2.87
C ALA A 207 6.75 -23.79 3.92
N PRO A 208 5.53 -23.30 4.16
CA PRO A 208 4.91 -22.16 3.49
C PRO A 208 5.39 -20.81 4.02
N PHE A 209 5.66 -19.88 3.11
CA PHE A 209 5.88 -18.48 3.44
C PHE A 209 4.53 -17.80 3.63
N VAL A 210 4.32 -17.08 4.74
CA VAL A 210 3.00 -16.52 5.08
C VAL A 210 3.09 -15.03 5.40
N ALA A 211 2.36 -14.22 4.63
CA ALA A 211 2.14 -12.81 4.92
C ALA A 211 0.69 -12.59 5.37
N ALA A 212 0.49 -11.72 6.37
CA ALA A 212 -0.82 -11.44 6.92
C ALA A 212 -1.25 -10.01 6.63
N TYR A 213 -2.53 -9.83 6.31
CA TYR A 213 -3.14 -8.56 5.95
C TYR A 213 -4.39 -8.33 6.80
N ARG A 214 -4.58 -7.11 7.30
CA ARG A 214 -5.78 -6.74 8.05
C ARG A 214 -6.16 -5.27 7.90
N ARG A 215 -7.32 -4.91 8.47
CA ARG A 215 -7.83 -3.53 8.57
C ARG A 215 -7.97 -2.78 7.24
N TYR A 216 -8.52 -3.42 6.22
CA TYR A 216 -8.98 -2.71 5.02
C TYR A 216 -10.32 -2.02 5.25
N ASN A 217 -10.38 -0.70 5.06
CA ASN A 217 -11.63 0.06 5.05
C ASN A 217 -11.50 1.29 4.16
N VAL A 218 -12.38 1.37 3.16
CA VAL A 218 -12.38 2.48 2.18
C VAL A 218 -13.71 3.22 2.09
N SER A 219 -14.66 2.91 2.97
CA SER A 219 -16.04 3.43 2.90
C SER A 219 -16.13 4.96 2.95
N THR A 220 -15.16 5.63 3.59
CA THR A 220 -15.06 7.10 3.67
C THR A 220 -13.82 7.67 2.99
N THR A 221 -12.95 6.82 2.43
CA THR A 221 -11.64 7.21 1.94
C THR A 221 -11.40 6.93 0.45
N ALA A 222 -12.35 6.35 -0.30
CA ALA A 222 -12.17 6.12 -1.74
C ALA A 222 -13.42 6.44 -2.56
N CYS A 223 -13.23 6.78 -3.82
CA CYS A 223 -14.33 6.98 -4.75
C CYS A 223 -14.57 5.71 -5.58
N VAL A 224 -15.70 5.05 -5.33
CA VAL A 224 -16.08 3.83 -6.04
C VAL A 224 -16.46 4.19 -7.48
N TRP A 225 -15.87 3.50 -8.44
CA TRP A 225 -16.20 3.70 -9.85
C TRP A 225 -17.56 3.08 -10.18
N ASP A 226 -18.43 3.87 -10.80
CA ASP A 226 -19.74 3.44 -11.27
C ASP A 226 -19.68 3.06 -12.75
N GLU A 227 -19.52 1.77 -13.04
CA GLU A 227 -19.41 1.29 -14.43
C GLU A 227 -20.63 1.67 -15.29
N GLY A 228 -21.83 1.64 -14.72
CA GLY A 228 -23.06 2.01 -15.45
C GLY A 228 -23.19 3.52 -15.71
N GLY A 229 -22.51 4.35 -14.91
CA GLY A 229 -22.57 5.82 -14.98
C GLY A 229 -21.33 6.48 -15.56
N GLY A 230 -20.24 5.74 -15.76
CA GLY A 230 -18.96 6.27 -16.25
C GLY A 230 -18.35 7.35 -15.35
N ARG A 231 -18.59 7.28 -14.03
CA ARG A 231 -18.15 8.31 -13.07
C ARG A 231 -17.77 7.72 -11.72
N ALA A 232 -16.90 8.41 -10.99
CA ALA A 232 -16.55 8.05 -9.62
C ALA A 232 -17.59 8.59 -8.62
N ARG A 233 -18.06 7.76 -7.70
CA ARG A 233 -18.92 8.15 -6.57
C ARG A 233 -18.06 8.31 -5.32
N CYS A 234 -17.90 9.56 -4.88
CA CYS A 234 -17.06 9.90 -3.74
C CYS A 234 -17.88 10.11 -2.46
N PRO A 235 -17.31 9.76 -1.28
CA PRO A 235 -17.90 10.12 0.00
C PRO A 235 -17.90 11.65 0.20
N PRO A 236 -18.88 12.20 0.94
CA PRO A 236 -18.94 13.63 1.23
C PRO A 236 -17.75 14.09 2.08
N ALA A 237 -17.26 15.31 1.87
CA ALA A 237 -16.19 15.94 2.65
C ALA A 237 -14.87 15.13 2.73
N ALA A 238 -14.44 14.55 1.60
CA ALA A 238 -13.18 13.82 1.48
C ALA A 238 -11.93 14.72 1.56
N SER A 239 -11.45 15.03 2.78
CA SER A 239 -10.23 15.85 2.98
C SER A 239 -8.97 15.26 2.33
N TRP A 240 -8.94 13.93 2.16
CA TRP A 240 -7.87 13.21 1.45
C TRP A 240 -7.81 13.56 -0.05
N MET A 241 -8.93 13.93 -0.67
CA MET A 241 -9.01 14.25 -2.10
C MET A 241 -8.17 15.49 -2.45
N ALA A 242 -8.12 16.47 -1.56
CA ALA A 242 -7.35 17.69 -1.74
C ALA A 242 -5.98 17.64 -1.04
N ARG A 243 -5.62 16.52 -0.40
CA ARG A 243 -4.38 16.41 0.37
C ARG A 243 -3.17 16.57 -0.55
N ARG A 244 -2.24 17.40 -0.10
CA ARG A 244 -0.93 17.63 -0.69
C ARG A 244 0.12 17.55 0.42
N MET A 245 1.37 17.36 0.03
CA MET A 245 2.51 17.43 0.94
C MET A 245 2.66 18.86 1.48
N ASP A 246 2.49 19.04 2.78
CA ASP A 246 2.86 20.28 3.46
C ASP A 246 4.37 20.33 3.74
N TRP A 247 4.84 21.46 4.25
CA TRP A 247 6.27 21.68 4.50
C TRP A 247 6.88 20.64 5.46
N TRP A 248 6.16 20.28 6.52
CA TRP A 248 6.61 19.26 7.48
C TRP A 248 6.70 17.88 6.84
N SER A 249 5.70 17.51 6.04
CA SER A 249 5.70 16.24 5.28
C SER A 249 6.90 16.17 4.33
N TRP A 250 7.27 17.28 3.70
CA TRP A 250 8.47 17.36 2.85
C TRP A 250 9.77 17.16 3.63
N MET A 251 9.89 17.76 4.82
CA MET A 251 11.06 17.53 5.68
C MET A 251 11.15 16.08 6.14
N THR A 252 10.03 15.50 6.57
CA THR A 252 9.96 14.09 6.97
C THR A 252 10.36 13.18 5.81
N LEU A 253 9.82 13.42 4.61
CA LEU A 253 10.21 12.68 3.40
C LEU A 253 11.72 12.81 3.11
N SER A 254 12.28 14.01 3.23
CA SER A 254 13.72 14.24 3.05
C SER A 254 14.54 13.44 4.06
N TRP A 255 14.12 13.41 5.33
CA TRP A 255 14.78 12.63 6.36
C TRP A 255 14.70 11.13 6.09
N VAL A 256 13.54 10.61 5.68
CA VAL A 256 13.38 9.21 5.30
C VAL A 256 14.33 8.84 4.15
N ARG A 257 14.36 9.65 3.10
CA ARG A 257 15.22 9.43 1.94
C ARG A 257 16.70 9.43 2.32
N MET A 258 17.14 10.36 3.16
CA MET A 258 18.54 10.43 3.59
C MET A 258 19.00 9.24 4.44
N ASN A 259 18.09 8.62 5.21
CA ASN A 259 18.47 7.59 6.18
C ASN A 259 18.15 6.16 5.73
N TYR A 260 17.17 5.97 4.86
CA TYR A 260 16.61 4.64 4.58
C TYR A 260 16.53 4.28 3.09
N MET A 261 16.62 5.25 2.18
CA MET A 261 16.58 4.96 0.74
C MET A 261 17.91 4.37 0.28
N VAL A 262 17.87 3.26 -0.44
CA VAL A 262 19.06 2.57 -0.95
C VAL A 262 19.14 2.56 -2.48
N TYR A 263 18.02 2.81 -3.16
CA TYR A 263 17.97 2.98 -4.61
C TYR A 263 16.91 4.02 -4.97
N ASP A 264 17.24 4.88 -5.93
CA ASP A 264 16.31 5.83 -6.54
C ASP A 264 16.56 5.89 -8.04
N TYR A 265 15.54 5.57 -8.85
CA TYR A 265 15.60 5.68 -10.30
C TYR A 265 15.99 7.09 -10.78
N CYS A 266 15.67 8.15 -10.01
CA CYS A 266 16.05 9.52 -10.33
C CYS A 266 17.57 9.74 -10.34
N ASP A 267 18.31 8.97 -9.54
CA ASP A 267 19.77 9.07 -9.42
C ASP A 267 20.51 8.03 -10.29
N ASP A 268 19.77 7.10 -10.93
CA ASP A 268 20.35 6.04 -11.77
C ASP A 268 20.76 6.56 -13.16
N ARG A 269 21.99 7.09 -13.24
CA ARG A 269 22.60 7.56 -14.48
C ARG A 269 22.95 6.45 -15.47
N ARG A 270 23.00 5.18 -15.03
CA ARG A 270 23.23 4.05 -15.95
C ARG A 270 21.97 3.76 -16.74
N ARG A 271 20.82 3.81 -16.07
CA ARG A 271 19.51 3.65 -16.71
C ARG A 271 19.08 4.90 -17.49
N PHE A 272 19.37 6.09 -16.97
CA PHE A 272 19.02 7.36 -17.59
C PHE A 272 20.27 8.19 -17.97
N PRO A 273 21.05 7.76 -18.97
CA PRO A 273 22.32 8.41 -19.35
C PRO A 273 22.13 9.83 -19.94
N HIS A 274 20.91 10.19 -20.34
CA HIS A 274 20.57 11.47 -20.95
C HIS A 274 19.93 12.47 -19.99
N GLY A 275 19.98 12.20 -18.68
CA GLY A 275 19.39 13.05 -17.64
C GLY A 275 18.23 12.37 -16.93
N ALA A 276 17.97 12.80 -15.70
CA ALA A 276 16.90 12.24 -14.88
C ALA A 276 15.52 12.47 -15.53
N PRO A 277 14.54 11.58 -15.28
CA PRO A 277 13.16 11.79 -15.69
C PRO A 277 12.61 13.16 -15.23
N PRO A 278 11.76 13.86 -16.03
CA PRO A 278 11.33 15.23 -15.74
C PRO A 278 10.63 15.44 -14.38
N GLU A 279 10.01 14.39 -13.84
CA GLU A 279 9.39 14.34 -12.52
C GLU A 279 10.39 14.32 -11.36
N CYS A 280 11.66 14.04 -11.60
CA CYS A 280 12.70 13.99 -10.57
C CYS A 280 13.16 15.40 -10.15
N ASP A 281 12.99 16.39 -11.03
CA ASP A 281 13.40 17.78 -10.79
C ASP A 281 12.39 18.58 -9.92
N ILE A 282 11.58 17.92 -9.08
CA ILE A 282 10.60 18.60 -8.23
C ILE A 282 11.33 19.21 -7.02
N PRO A 283 11.39 20.55 -6.87
CA PRO A 283 12.05 21.16 -5.73
C PRO A 283 11.30 20.85 -4.43
N ILE A 284 12.04 20.50 -3.39
CA ILE A 284 11.53 20.42 -2.02
C ILE A 284 10.96 21.80 -1.65
N GLY A 285 9.66 21.87 -1.34
CA GLY A 285 9.08 23.04 -0.67
C GLY A 285 8.71 24.26 -1.52
N ARG A 286 8.48 24.14 -2.84
CA ARG A 286 7.74 25.18 -3.59
C ARG A 286 6.37 24.65 -4.04
N SER A 287 5.34 25.27 -3.48
CA SER A 287 3.92 25.16 -3.86
C SER A 287 3.67 25.80 -5.21
#